data_AF-G0Y705-F1
#
_entry.id   AF-G0Y705-F1
#
_cell.length_a   1.000
_cell.length_b   1.000
_cell.length_c   1.000
_cell.angle_alpha   90.00
_cell.angle_beta   90.00
_cell.angle_gamma   90.00
#
_symmetry.space_group_name_H-M   'P 1'
#
loop_
_entity.id
_entity.type
_entity.pdbx_description
1 polymer ?
#
loop_
_entity_poly.entity_id
_entity_poly.type
_entity_poly.pdbx_seq_one_letter_code
_entity_poly.pdbx_strand_id
1 'polypeptide(L)'
;EPHIFGMFCPFCRDSLAQGLLGRYDYAEGVTLTQSCIQYRQTFSSWRHSVPTVKWDFYVAMPNDVQSSHARKMHRAEIQRFRVFLEALTGKPLTDDMPREALAVIDENRRLLRLLFDYRKETDPQVTGVEALYASITAQFVDKREHNEQLKKVLAALPTRNLNRPEGVRFMTIGSENDDVSFMAMVESVGSTIVIDDQCSGTRYFWNESKPEDDVIKAIADRYCDRPACPTKDYPAH
;
A
#
# COMPACT_ATOMS: atom_id res chain seq x y z
N GLU A 1 14.54 22.35 -13.43
CA GLU A 1 13.62 21.26 -13.07
C GLU A 1 13.23 20.49 -14.33
N PRO A 2 14.16 19.73 -14.95
CA PRO A 2 13.96 19.20 -16.31
C PRO A 2 12.94 18.05 -16.39
N HIS A 3 12.71 17.31 -15.29
CA HIS A 3 11.85 16.13 -15.30
C HIS A 3 10.64 16.23 -14.37
N ILE A 4 10.68 17.07 -13.33
CA ILE A 4 9.59 17.25 -12.37
C ILE A 4 9.76 18.58 -11.65
N PHE A 5 8.66 19.26 -11.32
CA PHE A 5 8.71 20.53 -10.59
C PHE A 5 9.24 20.34 -9.17
N GLY A 6 10.09 21.24 -8.71
CA GLY A 6 10.79 21.17 -7.43
C GLY A 6 9.90 21.49 -6.24
N MET A 7 8.76 22.15 -6.50
CA MET A 7 7.69 22.36 -5.52
C MET A 7 6.88 21.09 -5.20
N PHE A 8 7.04 20.00 -5.95
CA PHE A 8 6.36 18.74 -5.64
C PHE A 8 7.00 18.06 -4.43
N CYS A 9 6.21 17.25 -3.73
CA CYS A 9 6.62 16.66 -2.47
C CYS A 9 7.88 15.80 -2.65
N PRO A 10 8.73 15.67 -1.62
CA PRO A 10 9.97 14.91 -1.70
C PRO A 10 9.78 13.49 -2.23
N PHE A 11 8.72 12.80 -1.81
CA PHE A 11 8.39 11.45 -2.29
C PHE A 11 8.19 11.39 -3.81
N CYS A 12 7.43 12.33 -4.39
CA CYS A 12 7.20 12.38 -5.85
C CYS A 12 8.50 12.57 -6.64
N ARG A 13 9.41 13.40 -6.12
CA ARG A 13 10.69 13.72 -6.76
C ARG A 13 11.68 12.57 -6.60
N ASP A 14 11.75 11.99 -5.41
CA ASP A 14 12.64 10.88 -5.12
C ASP A 14 12.25 9.64 -5.93
N SER A 15 10.97 9.25 -5.96
CA SER A 15 10.49 8.14 -6.80
C SER A 15 11.01 8.29 -8.23
N LEU A 16 10.75 9.42 -8.90
CA LEU A 16 11.25 9.67 -10.26
C LEU A 16 12.79 9.60 -10.35
N ALA A 17 13.50 10.18 -9.38
CA ALA A 17 14.95 10.16 -9.34
C ALA A 17 15.50 8.73 -9.27
N GLN A 18 14.88 7.84 -8.50
CA GLN A 18 15.29 6.43 -8.44
C GLN A 18 15.22 5.77 -9.83
N GLY A 19 14.17 6.04 -10.60
CA GLY A 19 14.03 5.57 -11.98
C GLY A 19 15.08 6.16 -12.93
N LEU A 20 15.31 7.48 -12.87
CA LEU A 20 16.31 8.17 -13.70
C LEU A 20 17.75 7.74 -13.39
N LEU A 21 18.01 7.30 -12.16
CA LEU A 21 19.30 6.76 -11.72
C LEU A 21 19.49 5.27 -12.07
N GLY A 22 18.55 4.65 -12.79
CA GLY A 22 18.64 3.24 -13.20
C GLY A 22 18.42 2.23 -12.08
N ARG A 23 17.88 2.65 -10.92
CA ARG A 23 17.66 1.74 -9.77
C ARG A 23 16.50 0.77 -9.98
N TYR A 24 15.72 0.94 -11.05
CA TYR A 24 14.60 0.10 -11.43
C TYR A 24 14.81 -0.59 -12.79
N ASP A 25 16.07 -0.79 -13.23
CA ASP A 25 16.36 -1.43 -14.53
C ASP A 25 15.92 -2.89 -14.63
N TYR A 26 15.49 -3.49 -13.51
CA TYR A 26 14.84 -4.80 -13.45
C TYR A 26 13.33 -4.77 -13.76
N ALA A 27 12.71 -3.59 -13.90
CA ALA A 27 11.29 -3.43 -14.17
C ALA A 27 11.06 -2.97 -15.62
N GLU A 28 10.15 -3.63 -16.33
CA GLU A 28 9.85 -3.33 -17.73
C GLU A 28 8.68 -2.34 -17.92
N GLY A 29 8.02 -1.92 -16.84
CA GLY A 29 6.93 -0.98 -16.95
C GLY A 29 6.46 -0.41 -15.63
N VAL A 30 5.54 0.53 -15.73
CA VAL A 30 5.07 1.33 -14.60
C VAL A 30 3.55 1.43 -14.60
N THR A 31 2.95 1.33 -13.41
CA THR A 31 1.52 1.58 -13.22
C THR A 31 1.31 2.65 -12.17
N LEU A 32 0.22 3.41 -12.31
CA LEU A 32 -0.27 4.31 -11.27
C LEU A 32 -1.75 4.08 -11.04
N THR A 33 -2.11 3.73 -9.81
CA THR A 33 -3.48 3.84 -9.32
C THR A 33 -3.72 5.26 -8.83
N GLN A 34 -4.65 5.98 -9.47
CA GLN A 34 -4.81 7.44 -9.27
C GLN A 34 -4.87 7.87 -7.80
N SER A 35 -3.82 8.56 -7.34
CA SER A 35 -3.67 9.13 -6.00
C SER A 35 -3.76 10.65 -6.03
N CYS A 36 -2.70 11.38 -5.65
CA CYS A 36 -2.65 12.85 -5.71
C CYS A 36 -2.18 13.34 -7.09
N ILE A 37 -2.44 14.62 -7.37
CA ILE A 37 -2.02 15.25 -8.63
C ILE A 37 -0.50 15.25 -8.83
N GLN A 38 0.28 15.38 -7.74
CA GLN A 38 1.74 15.41 -7.82
C GLN A 38 2.30 14.05 -8.25
N TYR A 39 1.78 12.95 -7.70
CA TYR A 39 2.24 11.60 -8.08
C TYR A 39 1.78 11.22 -9.49
N ARG A 40 0.65 11.76 -9.97
CA ARG A 40 0.26 11.68 -11.39
C ARG A 40 1.29 12.34 -12.31
N GLN A 41 1.89 13.44 -11.88
CA GLN A 41 2.99 14.05 -12.62
C GLN A 41 4.28 13.24 -12.53
N THR A 42 4.59 12.62 -11.38
CA THR A 42 5.68 11.63 -11.28
C THR A 42 5.49 10.50 -12.28
N PHE A 43 4.31 9.89 -12.36
CA PHE A 43 4.00 8.85 -13.35
C PHE A 43 4.17 9.34 -14.78
N SER A 44 3.65 10.53 -15.10
CA SER A 44 3.76 11.12 -16.45
C SER A 44 5.21 11.39 -16.84
N SER A 45 6.02 11.84 -15.89
CA SER A 45 7.45 12.08 -16.07
C SER A 45 8.22 10.78 -16.18
N TRP A 46 7.84 9.77 -15.39
CA TRP A 46 8.44 8.44 -15.37
C TRP A 46 8.30 7.76 -16.73
N ARG A 47 7.07 7.65 -17.25
CA ARG A 47 6.80 7.01 -18.55
C ARG A 47 7.47 7.72 -19.74
N HIS A 48 7.86 8.97 -19.59
CA HIS A 48 8.53 9.74 -20.64
C HIS A 48 10.06 9.71 -20.52
N SER A 49 10.57 9.74 -19.29
CA SER A 49 11.99 10.04 -19.03
C SER A 49 12.79 8.85 -18.52
N VAL A 50 12.16 7.79 -18.00
CA VAL A 50 12.87 6.60 -17.50
C VAL A 50 13.06 5.61 -18.66
N PRO A 51 14.30 5.39 -19.13
CA PRO A 51 14.54 4.68 -20.40
C PRO A 51 14.13 3.21 -20.42
N THR A 52 14.08 2.56 -19.24
CA THR A 52 13.79 1.12 -19.12
C THR A 52 12.30 0.78 -19.17
N VAL A 53 11.43 1.79 -19.14
CA VAL A 53 9.97 1.61 -19.21
C VAL A 53 9.56 1.26 -20.63
N LYS A 54 9.11 0.03 -20.84
CA LYS A 54 8.61 -0.49 -22.12
C LYS A 54 7.09 -0.37 -22.24
N TRP A 55 6.38 -0.33 -21.12
CA TRP A 55 4.94 -0.17 -21.07
C TRP A 55 4.51 0.64 -19.84
N ASP A 56 3.36 1.29 -19.95
CA ASP A 56 2.73 2.00 -18.84
C ASP A 56 1.22 1.78 -18.83
N PHE A 57 0.62 1.78 -17.64
CA PHE A 57 -0.83 1.75 -17.51
C PHE A 57 -1.29 2.64 -16.35
N TYR A 58 -2.20 3.56 -16.63
CA TYR A 58 -2.81 4.42 -15.62
C TYR A 58 -4.15 3.83 -15.16
N VAL A 59 -4.21 3.27 -13.95
CA VAL A 59 -5.42 2.72 -13.36
C VAL A 59 -6.22 3.87 -12.71
N ALA A 60 -7.24 4.34 -13.40
CA ALA A 60 -8.08 5.42 -12.92
C ALA A 60 -8.93 5.02 -11.68
N MET A 61 -8.59 5.57 -10.51
CA MET A 61 -9.38 5.48 -9.28
C MET A 61 -10.36 6.67 -9.20
N PRO A 62 -11.67 6.45 -8.96
CA PRO A 62 -12.64 7.54 -8.77
C PRO A 62 -12.16 8.55 -7.73
N ASN A 63 -12.35 9.84 -7.97
CA ASN A 63 -12.13 10.89 -6.96
C ASN A 63 -13.38 11.13 -6.10
N ASP A 64 -14.56 11.00 -6.73
CA ASP A 64 -15.88 11.02 -6.12
C ASP A 64 -16.31 9.56 -5.85
N VAL A 65 -15.85 8.99 -4.74
CA VAL A 65 -16.14 7.60 -4.32
C VAL A 65 -17.55 7.44 -3.77
N GLN A 66 -18.20 8.53 -3.36
CA GLN A 66 -19.59 8.53 -2.86
C GLN A 66 -20.62 8.46 -4.00
N SER A 67 -20.27 8.91 -5.20
CA SER A 67 -21.11 8.78 -6.39
C SER A 67 -21.58 7.34 -6.62
N SER A 68 -22.86 7.19 -6.94
CA SER A 68 -23.44 5.92 -7.38
C SER A 68 -22.75 5.34 -8.63
N HIS A 69 -22.04 6.18 -9.39
CA HIS A 69 -21.31 5.78 -10.60
C HIS A 69 -19.88 5.30 -10.31
N ALA A 70 -19.32 5.61 -9.14
CA ALA A 70 -17.91 5.39 -8.81
C ALA A 70 -17.50 3.93 -8.96
N ARG A 71 -18.28 3.03 -8.35
CA ARG A 71 -18.03 1.58 -8.38
C ARG A 71 -18.15 1.00 -9.78
N LYS A 72 -19.18 1.42 -10.54
CA LYS A 72 -19.36 0.97 -11.92
C LYS A 72 -18.17 1.37 -12.79
N MET A 73 -17.70 2.62 -12.65
CA MET A 73 -16.52 3.11 -13.37
C MET A 73 -15.27 2.34 -12.95
N HIS A 74 -15.04 2.15 -11.65
CA HIS A 74 -13.83 1.50 -11.16
C HIS A 74 -13.78 0.01 -11.57
N ARG A 75 -14.89 -0.71 -11.52
CA ARG A 75 -14.97 -2.10 -12.02
C ARG A 75 -14.59 -2.19 -13.51
N ALA A 76 -15.11 -1.27 -14.33
CA ALA A 76 -14.76 -1.22 -15.75
C ALA A 76 -13.26 -0.89 -15.96
N GLU A 77 -12.66 -0.06 -15.09
CA GLU A 77 -11.23 0.22 -15.13
C GLU A 77 -10.38 -1.00 -14.75
N ILE A 78 -10.73 -1.72 -13.69
CA ILE A 78 -10.03 -2.95 -13.31
C ILE A 78 -10.17 -4.03 -14.40
N GLN A 79 -11.34 -4.12 -15.05
CA GLN A 79 -11.51 -4.99 -16.21
C GLN A 79 -10.62 -4.59 -17.39
N ARG A 80 -10.48 -3.28 -17.69
CA ARG A 80 -9.54 -2.81 -18.71
C ARG A 80 -8.10 -3.16 -18.36
N PHE A 81 -7.74 -3.04 -17.09
CA PHE A 81 -6.40 -3.40 -16.63
C PHE A 81 -6.13 -4.90 -16.76
N ARG A 82 -7.11 -5.76 -16.47
CA ARG A 82 -7.03 -7.20 -16.75
C ARG A 82 -6.75 -7.47 -18.23
N VAL A 83 -7.54 -6.88 -19.14
CA VAL A 83 -7.35 -7.04 -20.59
C VAL A 83 -5.96 -6.58 -21.02
N PHE A 84 -5.47 -5.46 -20.45
CA PHE A 84 -4.12 -4.99 -20.69
C PHE A 84 -3.06 -6.02 -20.23
N LEU A 85 -3.21 -6.61 -19.04
CA LEU A 85 -2.28 -7.62 -18.54
C LEU A 85 -2.29 -8.90 -19.40
N GLU A 86 -3.46 -9.31 -19.90
CA GLU A 86 -3.56 -10.45 -20.83
C GLU A 86 -2.81 -10.17 -22.14
N ALA A 87 -3.00 -8.98 -22.72
CA ALA A 87 -2.28 -8.57 -23.92
C ALA A 87 -0.77 -8.45 -23.68
N LEU A 88 -0.37 -7.87 -22.54
CA LEU A 88 1.02 -7.66 -22.16
C LEU A 88 1.76 -8.99 -21.96
N THR A 89 1.11 -9.96 -21.30
CA THR A 89 1.73 -11.25 -20.97
C THR A 89 1.55 -12.31 -22.05
N GLY A 90 0.65 -12.07 -23.01
CA GLY A 90 0.25 -13.05 -24.03
C GLY A 90 -0.46 -14.27 -23.45
N LYS A 91 -0.97 -14.18 -22.21
CA LYS A 91 -1.59 -15.29 -21.48
C LYS A 91 -2.98 -14.89 -21.02
N PRO A 92 -3.98 -15.79 -21.12
CA PRO A 92 -5.27 -15.58 -20.49
C PRO A 92 -5.13 -15.39 -18.99
N LEU A 93 -5.91 -14.46 -18.43
CA LEU A 93 -6.03 -14.24 -17.00
C LEU A 93 -7.44 -14.64 -16.62
N THR A 94 -7.66 -15.92 -16.31
CA THR A 94 -8.98 -16.47 -15.94
C THR A 94 -9.45 -15.92 -14.60
N ASP A 95 -10.72 -16.07 -14.23
CA ASP A 95 -11.24 -15.56 -12.94
C ASP A 95 -10.62 -16.25 -11.72
N ASP A 96 -10.16 -17.50 -11.87
CA ASP A 96 -9.55 -18.26 -10.77
C ASP A 96 -8.20 -17.68 -10.34
N MET A 97 -7.40 -17.18 -11.29
CA MET A 97 -6.07 -16.61 -11.02
C MET A 97 -6.10 -15.36 -10.10
N PRO A 98 -6.86 -14.29 -10.40
CA PRO A 98 -7.00 -13.15 -9.50
C PRO A 98 -7.78 -13.52 -8.25
N ARG A 99 -8.65 -14.54 -8.27
CA ARG A 99 -9.36 -15.00 -7.06
C ARG A 99 -8.38 -15.62 -6.07
N GLU A 100 -7.48 -16.48 -6.55
CA GLU A 100 -6.40 -17.04 -5.74
C GLU A 100 -5.46 -15.92 -5.23
N ALA A 101 -5.04 -15.00 -6.10
CA ALA A 101 -4.19 -13.88 -5.71
C ALA A 101 -4.87 -12.98 -4.67
N LEU A 102 -6.17 -12.69 -4.83
CA LEU A 102 -6.95 -11.90 -3.88
C LEU A 102 -6.99 -12.57 -2.50
N ALA A 103 -7.18 -13.89 -2.44
CA ALA A 103 -7.17 -14.63 -1.18
C ALA A 103 -5.82 -14.53 -0.45
N VAL A 104 -4.70 -14.61 -1.19
CA VAL A 104 -3.35 -14.43 -0.62
C VAL A 104 -3.16 -13.01 -0.06
N ILE A 105 -3.63 -12.00 -0.80
CA ILE A 105 -3.52 -10.60 -0.38
C ILE A 105 -4.44 -10.34 0.82
N ASP A 106 -5.66 -10.88 0.87
CA ASP A 106 -6.55 -10.75 2.03
C ASP A 106 -6.02 -11.47 3.27
N GLU A 107 -5.39 -12.64 3.10
CA GLU A 107 -4.64 -13.27 4.19
C GLU A 107 -3.54 -12.33 4.71
N ASN A 108 -2.75 -11.70 3.82
CA ASN A 108 -1.72 -10.75 4.21
C ASN A 108 -2.30 -9.58 5.02
N ARG A 109 -3.41 -9.03 4.56
CA ARG A 109 -4.12 -7.92 5.23
C ARG A 109 -4.59 -8.32 6.63
N ARG A 110 -5.16 -9.51 6.76
CA ARG A 110 -5.59 -10.07 8.04
C ARG A 110 -4.41 -10.30 8.98
N LEU A 111 -3.29 -10.85 8.50
CA LEU A 111 -2.10 -11.08 9.32
C LEU A 111 -1.46 -9.77 9.80
N LEU A 112 -1.37 -8.75 8.93
CA LEU A 112 -0.92 -7.41 9.32
C LEU A 112 -1.84 -6.78 10.36
N ARG A 113 -3.16 -6.90 10.20
CA ARG A 113 -4.13 -6.42 11.19
C ARG A 113 -3.95 -7.12 12.55
N LEU A 114 -3.75 -8.44 12.56
CA LEU A 114 -3.46 -9.19 13.79
C LEU A 114 -2.17 -8.71 14.46
N LEU A 115 -1.11 -8.44 13.68
CA LEU A 115 0.14 -7.88 14.23
C LEU A 115 -0.13 -6.52 14.89
N PHE A 116 -0.95 -5.69 14.25
CA PHE A 116 -1.31 -4.37 14.76
C PHE A 116 -2.23 -4.42 15.98
N ASP A 117 -3.03 -5.47 16.15
CA ASP A 117 -3.88 -5.65 17.33
C ASP A 117 -3.06 -5.78 18.63
N TYR A 118 -1.87 -6.38 18.59
CA TYR A 118 -0.94 -6.42 19.74
C TYR A 118 -0.51 -5.02 20.21
N ARG A 119 -0.61 -4.00 19.34
CA ARG A 119 -0.25 -2.63 19.70
C ARG A 119 -1.35 -1.93 20.52
N LYS A 120 -2.54 -2.53 20.64
CA LYS A 120 -3.64 -2.05 21.49
C LYS A 120 -3.44 -2.39 22.96
N GLU A 121 -2.61 -3.39 23.26
CA GLU A 121 -2.34 -3.87 24.62
C GLU A 121 -1.65 -2.80 25.47
N THR A 122 -1.78 -2.94 26.79
CA THR A 122 -0.90 -2.27 27.76
C THR A 122 0.48 -2.91 27.66
N ASP A 123 1.54 -2.10 27.63
CA ASP A 123 2.90 -2.55 27.30
C ASP A 123 2.98 -3.36 25.98
N PRO A 124 2.75 -2.73 24.82
CA PRO A 124 2.64 -3.42 23.55
C PRO A 124 3.95 -4.10 23.15
N GLN A 125 3.85 -5.39 22.82
CA GLN A 125 4.97 -6.28 22.48
C GLN A 125 5.44 -6.14 21.02
N VAL A 126 4.85 -5.22 20.27
CA VAL A 126 5.25 -4.82 18.92
C VAL A 126 5.52 -3.33 18.91
N THR A 127 6.74 -2.94 18.58
CA THR A 127 7.12 -1.53 18.47
C THR A 127 6.55 -0.90 17.20
N GLY A 128 6.51 0.43 17.16
CA GLY A 128 6.13 1.19 15.97
C GLY A 128 7.06 0.93 14.79
N VAL A 129 8.36 0.84 15.05
CA VAL A 129 9.37 0.52 14.02
C VAL A 129 9.16 -0.88 13.43
N GLU A 130 8.90 -1.89 14.26
CA GLU A 130 8.60 -3.25 13.77
C GLU A 130 7.31 -3.29 12.95
N ALA A 131 6.28 -2.55 13.40
CA ALA A 131 5.02 -2.44 12.67
C ALA A 131 5.21 -1.75 11.31
N LEU A 132 6.03 -0.69 11.25
CA LEU A 132 6.40 -0.04 10.00
C LEU A 132 7.15 -1.00 9.08
N TYR A 133 8.13 -1.75 9.59
CA TYR A 133 8.84 -2.75 8.79
C TYR A 133 7.87 -3.77 8.19
N ALA A 134 7.00 -4.34 9.01
CA ALA A 134 6.02 -5.31 8.53
C ALA A 134 5.08 -4.74 7.45
N SER A 135 4.69 -3.47 7.56
CA SER A 135 3.79 -2.86 6.59
C SER A 135 4.50 -2.43 5.29
N ILE A 136 5.70 -1.85 5.36
CA ILE A 136 6.46 -1.43 4.17
C ILE A 136 6.98 -2.64 3.39
N THR A 137 7.45 -3.72 4.05
CA THR A 137 7.89 -4.93 3.34
C THR A 137 6.74 -5.61 2.63
N ALA A 138 5.51 -5.47 3.12
CA ALA A 138 4.32 -5.92 2.43
C ALA A 138 4.08 -5.17 1.11
N GLN A 139 4.75 -4.06 0.80
CA GLN A 139 4.55 -3.36 -0.47
C GLN A 139 5.37 -3.95 -1.63
N PHE A 140 6.49 -4.61 -1.34
CA PHE A 140 7.43 -5.06 -2.38
C PHE A 140 7.86 -6.53 -2.28
N VAL A 141 7.59 -7.22 -1.16
CA VAL A 141 7.81 -8.67 -1.02
C VAL A 141 6.61 -9.43 -1.57
N ASP A 142 6.85 -10.61 -2.18
CA ASP A 142 5.79 -11.54 -2.57
C ASP A 142 4.88 -11.85 -1.38
N LYS A 143 3.57 -11.85 -1.62
CA LYS A 143 2.60 -11.93 -0.51
C LYS A 143 2.60 -13.28 0.17
N ARG A 144 2.93 -14.36 -0.53
CA ARG A 144 3.02 -15.70 0.09
C ARG A 144 4.23 -15.76 1.01
N GLU A 145 5.39 -15.29 0.55
CA GLU A 145 6.60 -15.21 1.36
C GLU A 145 6.39 -14.32 2.59
N HIS A 146 5.78 -13.16 2.39
CA HIS A 146 5.47 -12.23 3.47
C HIS A 146 4.49 -12.83 4.49
N ASN A 147 3.46 -13.56 4.03
CA ASN A 147 2.51 -14.26 4.91
C ASN A 147 3.23 -15.29 5.78
N GLU A 148 4.17 -16.06 5.23
CA GLU A 148 4.95 -17.03 5.99
C GLU A 148 5.84 -16.38 7.05
N GLN A 149 6.45 -15.21 6.76
CA GLN A 149 7.21 -14.49 7.77
C GLN A 149 6.31 -13.87 8.84
N LEU A 150 5.17 -13.27 8.46
CA LEU A 150 4.20 -12.73 9.41
C LEU A 150 3.67 -13.80 10.36
N LYS A 151 3.37 -15.01 9.87
CA LYS A 151 2.94 -16.15 10.71
C LYS A 151 3.99 -16.52 11.74
N LYS A 152 5.29 -16.54 11.37
CA LYS A 152 6.39 -16.80 12.31
C LYS A 152 6.51 -15.70 13.37
N VAL A 153 6.43 -14.43 12.95
CA VAL A 153 6.45 -13.29 13.89
C VAL A 153 5.28 -13.41 14.87
N LEU A 154 4.05 -13.56 14.37
CA LEU A 154 2.84 -13.69 15.19
C LEU A 154 2.90 -14.88 16.15
N ALA A 155 3.49 -16.01 15.75
CA ALA A 155 3.66 -17.17 16.62
C ALA A 155 4.63 -16.92 17.79
N ALA A 156 5.59 -15.99 17.63
CA ALA A 156 6.55 -15.66 18.67
C ALA A 156 6.02 -14.63 19.69
N LEU A 157 5.08 -13.75 19.28
CA LEU A 157 4.58 -12.64 20.11
C LEU A 157 3.99 -13.06 21.47
N PRO A 158 3.18 -14.14 21.61
CA PRO A 158 2.57 -14.50 22.89
C PRO A 158 3.56 -14.77 24.03
N THR A 159 4.80 -15.14 23.68
CA THR A 159 5.86 -15.46 24.65
C THR A 159 6.98 -14.41 24.67
N ARG A 160 6.83 -13.35 23.87
CA ARG A 160 7.80 -12.28 23.78
C ARG A 160 7.72 -11.40 25.03
N ASN A 161 8.89 -10.95 25.48
CA ASN A 161 9.00 -9.87 26.46
C ASN A 161 10.06 -8.89 25.96
N LEU A 162 9.62 -7.70 25.54
CA LEU A 162 10.52 -6.64 25.08
C LEU A 162 11.38 -6.03 26.18
N ASN A 163 11.02 -6.21 27.46
CA ASN A 163 11.67 -5.65 28.63
C ASN A 163 12.05 -4.16 28.44
N ARG A 164 11.04 -3.36 28.10
CA ARG A 164 11.17 -1.92 27.86
C ARG A 164 10.05 -1.16 28.58
N PRO A 165 10.23 0.12 28.91
CA PRO A 165 9.10 0.96 29.31
C PRO A 165 8.17 1.19 28.10
N GLU A 166 6.85 1.17 28.35
CA GLU A 166 5.84 1.54 27.34
C GLU A 166 5.99 3.01 26.90
N GLY A 167 6.25 3.93 27.85
CA GLY A 167 6.38 5.35 27.55
C GLY A 167 5.08 6.01 27.07
N VAL A 168 5.19 7.15 26.40
CA VAL A 168 4.04 7.88 25.84
C VAL A 168 3.57 7.22 24.55
N ARG A 169 2.26 6.96 24.43
CA ARG A 169 1.66 6.38 23.22
C ARG A 169 1.42 7.45 22.15
N PHE A 170 1.95 7.24 20.95
CA PHE A 170 1.76 8.12 19.79
C PHE A 170 0.97 7.45 18.67
N MET A 171 0.23 8.28 17.93
CA MET A 171 -0.33 7.96 16.63
C MET A 171 0.35 8.82 15.57
N THR A 172 0.72 8.22 14.44
CA THR A 172 1.19 8.98 13.27
C THR A 172 0.08 9.11 12.24
N ILE A 173 -0.09 10.29 11.66
CA ILE A 173 -1.13 10.57 10.66
C ILE A 173 -0.46 11.31 9.52
N GLY A 174 -0.68 10.88 8.27
CA GLY A 174 -0.12 11.61 7.15
C GLY A 174 -0.22 10.92 5.80
N SER A 175 0.75 11.22 4.95
CA SER A 175 0.94 10.57 3.66
C SER A 175 1.77 9.30 3.81
N GLU A 176 2.36 8.80 2.73
CA GLU A 176 3.43 7.80 2.80
C GLU A 176 4.55 8.28 3.74
N ASN A 177 4.97 7.41 4.65
CA ASN A 177 6.18 7.61 5.45
C ASN A 177 6.84 6.24 5.67
N ASP A 178 8.04 6.10 5.14
CA ASP A 178 8.91 4.93 5.24
C ASP A 178 10.22 5.25 5.98
N ASP A 179 10.30 6.42 6.63
CA ASP A 179 11.48 6.84 7.39
C ASP A 179 11.58 6.10 8.72
N VAL A 180 12.17 4.91 8.65
CA VAL A 180 12.47 4.07 9.81
C VAL A 180 13.34 4.80 10.83
N SER A 181 14.27 5.64 10.39
CA SER A 181 15.18 6.34 11.30
C SER A 181 14.43 7.38 12.12
N PHE A 182 13.49 8.09 11.50
CA PHE A 182 12.59 9.01 12.19
C PHE A 182 11.70 8.29 13.20
N MET A 183 11.07 7.17 12.81
CA MET A 183 10.22 6.41 13.75
C MET A 183 11.02 5.84 14.93
N ALA A 184 12.23 5.32 14.67
CA ALA A 184 13.13 4.84 15.71
C ALA A 184 13.56 5.97 16.66
N MET A 185 13.85 7.15 16.13
CA MET A 185 14.17 8.33 16.93
C MET A 185 13.01 8.70 17.86
N VAL A 186 11.77 8.72 17.34
CA VAL A 186 10.58 9.00 18.16
C VAL A 186 10.45 8.00 19.31
N GLU A 187 10.62 6.70 19.06
CA GLU A 187 10.53 5.70 20.13
C GLU A 187 11.71 5.77 21.12
N SER A 188 12.90 6.17 20.66
CA SER A 188 14.12 6.27 21.48
C SER A 188 14.03 7.30 22.62
N VAL A 189 13.13 8.28 22.51
CA VAL A 189 12.95 9.36 23.50
C VAL A 189 11.83 9.08 24.51
N GLY A 190 11.53 7.80 24.76
CA GLY A 190 10.58 7.39 25.80
C GLY A 190 9.14 7.32 25.33
N SER A 191 8.93 6.89 24.09
CA SER A 191 7.59 6.78 23.49
C SER A 191 7.41 5.48 22.73
N THR A 192 6.15 5.13 22.44
CA THR A 192 5.79 4.00 21.58
C THR A 192 4.80 4.49 20.55
N ILE A 193 5.07 4.25 19.26
CA ILE A 193 4.08 4.50 18.21
C ILE A 193 3.14 3.29 18.15
N VAL A 194 1.88 3.47 18.51
CA VAL A 194 0.93 2.37 18.71
C VAL A 194 -0.06 2.21 17.56
N ILE A 195 -0.19 3.21 16.69
CA ILE A 195 -1.00 3.13 15.47
C ILE A 195 -0.55 4.18 14.46
N ASP A 196 -0.92 3.99 13.19
CA ASP A 196 -0.76 4.98 12.13
C ASP A 196 -2.04 5.11 11.30
N ASP A 197 -2.16 6.24 10.59
CA ASP A 197 -3.11 6.46 9.50
C ASP A 197 -2.34 6.94 8.26
N GLN A 198 -1.67 5.99 7.61
CA GLN A 198 -0.75 6.23 6.49
C GLN A 198 -0.93 5.21 5.34
N CYS A 199 -0.46 5.59 4.15
CA CYS A 199 -0.54 4.74 2.94
C CYS A 199 0.44 3.55 2.98
N SER A 200 1.58 3.70 3.65
CA SER A 200 2.58 2.66 3.95
C SER A 200 2.15 1.72 5.08
N GLY A 201 1.07 2.07 5.79
CA GLY A 201 0.60 1.38 7.00
C GLY A 201 -0.87 1.02 6.91
N THR A 202 -1.67 1.42 7.89
CA THR A 202 -3.04 0.92 8.09
C THR A 202 -3.94 1.10 6.89
N ARG A 203 -3.85 2.21 6.12
CA ARG A 203 -4.71 2.41 4.93
C ARG A 203 -4.49 1.36 3.84
N TYR A 204 -3.32 0.72 3.81
CA TYR A 204 -3.02 -0.34 2.86
C TYR A 204 -3.79 -1.63 3.17
N PHE A 205 -3.93 -1.99 4.45
CA PHE A 205 -4.30 -3.35 4.84
C PHE A 205 -5.48 -3.48 5.82
N TRP A 206 -5.99 -2.40 6.42
CA TRP A 206 -6.95 -2.49 7.52
C TRP A 206 -8.19 -3.34 7.22
N ASN A 207 -8.74 -3.21 6.01
CA ASN A 207 -9.87 -4.00 5.54
C ASN A 207 -9.49 -4.97 4.40
N GLU A 208 -10.09 -6.16 4.47
CA GLU A 208 -10.09 -7.18 3.41
C GLU A 208 -11.11 -6.83 2.32
N SER A 209 -11.05 -7.55 1.20
CA SER A 209 -12.15 -7.53 0.23
C SER A 209 -13.40 -8.21 0.80
N LYS A 210 -14.58 -7.81 0.33
CA LYS A 210 -15.84 -8.45 0.70
C LYS A 210 -16.02 -9.70 -0.17
N PRO A 211 -16.57 -10.82 0.37
CA PRO A 211 -16.89 -11.98 -0.43
C PRO A 211 -17.79 -11.62 -1.61
N GLU A 212 -17.35 -11.98 -2.81
CA GLU A 212 -18.08 -11.72 -4.06
C GLU A 212 -17.80 -12.79 -5.11
N ASP A 213 -18.84 -13.11 -5.89
CA ASP A 213 -18.73 -14.04 -7.01
C ASP A 213 -17.93 -13.43 -8.16
N ASP A 214 -18.10 -12.13 -8.42
CA ASP A 214 -17.28 -11.39 -9.38
C ASP A 214 -16.00 -10.89 -8.72
N VAL A 215 -14.86 -11.48 -9.10
CA VAL A 215 -13.54 -11.12 -8.56
C VAL A 215 -13.12 -9.68 -8.91
N ILE A 216 -13.53 -9.16 -10.06
CA ILE A 216 -13.25 -7.78 -10.47
C ILE A 216 -14.04 -6.82 -9.59
N LYS A 217 -15.29 -7.17 -9.29
CA LYS A 217 -16.10 -6.45 -8.30
C LYS A 217 -15.45 -6.47 -6.93
N ALA A 218 -15.00 -7.62 -6.45
CA ALA A 218 -14.33 -7.76 -5.15
C ALA A 218 -13.11 -6.84 -5.03
N ILE A 219 -12.25 -6.81 -6.05
CA ILE A 219 -11.05 -5.97 -6.11
C ILE A 219 -11.43 -4.49 -6.17
N ALA A 220 -12.26 -4.10 -7.14
CA ALA A 220 -12.59 -2.69 -7.38
C ALA A 220 -13.33 -2.06 -6.20
N ASP A 221 -14.32 -2.76 -5.64
CA ASP A 221 -15.17 -2.21 -4.59
C ASP A 221 -14.41 -2.02 -3.28
N ARG A 222 -13.41 -2.88 -2.99
CA ARG A 222 -12.56 -2.75 -1.80
C ARG A 222 -11.84 -1.41 -1.74
N TYR A 223 -11.35 -0.88 -2.87
CA TYR A 223 -10.67 0.42 -2.89
C TYR A 223 -11.62 1.60 -2.64
N CYS A 224 -12.92 1.46 -2.92
CA CYS A 224 -13.92 2.45 -2.53
C CYS A 224 -14.34 2.31 -1.05
N ASP A 225 -14.05 1.17 -0.42
CA ASP A 225 -14.39 0.86 0.99
C ASP A 225 -13.19 0.93 1.96
N ARG A 226 -11.97 1.05 1.45
CA ARG A 226 -10.75 1.07 2.28
C ARG A 226 -10.69 2.32 3.17
N PRO A 227 -9.86 2.32 4.23
CA PRO A 227 -9.64 3.51 5.04
C PRO A 227 -9.38 4.75 4.20
N ALA A 228 -9.99 5.85 4.62
CA ALA A 228 -10.08 7.06 3.82
C ALA A 228 -8.70 7.59 3.44
N CYS A 229 -8.48 7.79 2.14
CA CYS A 229 -7.34 8.55 1.65
C CYS A 229 -7.78 10.01 1.46
N PRO A 230 -7.02 11.01 1.97
CA PRO A 230 -7.41 12.43 1.89
C PRO A 230 -7.47 12.99 0.46
N THR A 231 -7.08 12.21 -0.55
CA THR A 231 -7.16 12.58 -1.97
C THR A 231 -8.54 12.33 -2.59
N LYS A 232 -9.47 11.74 -1.83
CA LYS A 232 -10.81 11.30 -2.27
C LYS A 232 -11.86 11.75 -1.27
N ASP A 233 -13.12 11.84 -1.70
CA ASP A 233 -14.25 12.27 -0.87
C ASP A 233 -14.90 11.09 -0.11
N TYR A 234 -14.13 10.30 0.63
CA TYR A 234 -14.73 9.24 1.45
C TYR A 234 -15.77 9.82 2.43
N PRO A 235 -16.86 9.10 2.75
CA PRO A 235 -17.83 9.53 3.75
C PRO A 235 -17.15 9.86 5.09
N ALA A 236 -17.71 10.83 5.81
CA ALA A 236 -17.33 11.06 7.21
C ALA A 236 -17.64 9.79 8.03
N HIS A 237 -16.66 9.38 8.86
CA HIS A 237 -16.70 8.19 9.71
C HIS A 237 -16.95 8.58 11.17
#